data_AF-A0A8S9ZI72-F1
#
_entry.id   AF-A0A8S9ZI72-F1
#
_cell.length_a   1.000
_cell.length_b   1.000
_cell.length_c   1.000
_cell.angle_alpha   90.00
_cell.angle_beta   90.00
_cell.angle_gamma   90.00
#
_symmetry.space_group_name_H-M   'P 1'
#
loop_
_entity.id
_entity.type
_entity.pdbx_description
1 polymer ?
#
loop_
_entity_poly.entity_id
_entity_poly.type
_entity_poly.pdbx_seq_one_letter_code
_entity_poly.pdbx_strand_id
1 'polypeptide(L)'
;MEVNENSKTTHQQPPKKPFALKRWNLIATWAWDVECDTCAICRVHLMEACLRCQSDSKAQECFVVWGDCNHCFHLCCMSLWVKQNNRCPLCQAEWNIQRIGK
;
A
#
# COMPACT_ATOMS: atom_id res chain seq x y z
N MET A 1 -17.03 -18.86 80.08
CA MET A 1 -16.67 -19.57 78.84
C MET A 1 -17.03 -18.64 77.71
N GLU A 2 -16.10 -17.81 77.27
CA GLU A 2 -16.29 -16.89 76.15
C GLU A 2 -15.83 -17.60 74.89
N VAL A 3 -16.76 -17.81 73.94
CA VAL A 3 -16.47 -18.43 72.64
C VAL A 3 -16.06 -17.30 71.69
N ASN A 4 -14.82 -17.34 71.23
CA ASN A 4 -14.23 -16.35 70.33
C ASN A 4 -14.51 -16.76 68.88
N GLU A 5 -15.52 -16.15 68.24
CA GLU A 5 -15.76 -16.27 66.80
C GLU A 5 -15.06 -15.13 66.05
N ASN A 6 -13.77 -15.33 65.76
CA ASN A 6 -13.04 -14.42 64.88
C ASN A 6 -13.18 -14.91 63.43
N SER A 7 -14.20 -14.38 62.75
CA SER A 7 -14.51 -14.60 61.33
C SER A 7 -13.35 -14.09 60.46
N LYS A 8 -12.50 -15.02 60.00
CA LYS A 8 -11.52 -14.77 58.95
C LYS A 8 -12.24 -14.60 57.60
N THR A 9 -12.52 -13.36 57.21
CA THR A 9 -12.86 -13.05 55.81
C THR A 9 -11.57 -12.94 54.99
N THR A 10 -11.34 -13.97 54.18
CA THR A 10 -10.20 -14.09 53.25
C THR A 10 -10.26 -13.00 52.18
N HIS A 11 -9.45 -11.95 52.29
CA HIS A 11 -9.16 -11.05 51.16
C HIS A 11 -8.29 -11.79 50.12
N GLN A 12 -8.93 -12.39 49.12
CA GLN A 12 -8.24 -12.91 47.94
C GLN A 12 -7.82 -11.71 47.07
N GLN A 13 -6.53 -11.39 47.05
CA GLN A 13 -5.99 -10.44 46.07
C GLN A 13 -6.04 -11.07 44.68
N PRO A 14 -6.55 -10.36 43.65
CA PRO A 14 -6.55 -10.88 42.29
C PRO A 14 -5.10 -11.14 41.82
N PRO A 15 -4.88 -12.20 41.02
CA PRO A 15 -3.54 -12.60 40.60
C PRO A 15 -2.86 -11.43 39.88
N LYS A 16 -1.74 -10.97 40.45
CA LYS A 16 -0.89 -9.94 39.84
C LYS A 16 -0.47 -10.44 38.46
N LYS A 17 -0.99 -9.82 37.39
CA LYS A 17 -0.56 -10.10 36.02
C LYS A 17 0.97 -9.90 35.97
N PRO A 18 1.77 -10.93 35.64
CA PRO A 18 3.21 -10.91 35.86
C PRO A 18 3.96 -9.91 34.97
N PHE A 19 3.32 -9.39 33.94
CA PHE A 19 3.90 -8.44 33.02
C PHE A 19 3.00 -7.22 32.85
N ALA A 20 3.56 -6.03 33.12
CA ALA A 20 2.94 -4.74 32.87
C ALA A 20 3.83 -3.93 31.93
N LEU A 21 3.26 -3.48 30.82
CA LEU A 21 3.98 -2.72 29.80
C LEU A 21 4.21 -1.30 30.32
N LYS A 22 5.47 -0.96 30.65
CA LYS A 22 5.82 0.32 31.28
C LYS A 22 5.89 1.47 30.28
N ARG A 23 6.44 1.21 29.10
CA ARG A 23 6.58 2.19 28.01
C ARG A 23 6.76 1.46 26.69
N TRP A 24 6.14 1.98 25.64
CA TRP A 24 6.29 1.48 24.28
C TRP A 24 6.84 2.59 23.39
N ASN A 25 7.91 2.30 22.65
CA ASN A 25 8.43 3.17 21.61
C ASN A 25 8.24 2.44 20.30
N LEU A 26 7.17 2.79 19.58
CA LEU A 26 6.87 2.22 18.27
C LEU A 26 7.64 2.99 17.21
N ILE A 27 8.32 2.27 16.34
CA ILE A 27 8.89 2.82 15.11
C ILE A 27 8.08 2.22 13.98
N ALA A 28 7.40 3.08 13.22
CA ALA A 28 6.70 2.69 12.03
C ALA A 28 7.37 3.37 10.83
N THR A 29 7.66 2.58 9.81
CA THR A 29 7.97 3.07 8.48
C THR A 29 6.73 2.90 7.62
N TRP A 30 6.46 3.86 6.74
CA TRP A 30 5.38 3.75 5.76
C TRP A 30 6.00 3.81 4.36
N ALA A 31 5.41 3.05 3.45
CA ALA A 31 5.65 3.15 2.02
C ALA A 31 4.29 3.28 1.34
N TRP A 32 4.25 3.89 0.16
CA TRP A 32 3.07 3.79 -0.69
C TRP A 32 2.94 2.33 -1.13
N ASP A 33 1.75 1.75 -0.94
CA ASP A 33 1.41 0.44 -1.50
C ASP A 33 1.21 0.59 -3.01
N VAL A 34 2.32 0.71 -3.73
CA VAL A 34 2.37 0.74 -5.19
C VAL A 34 3.17 -0.49 -5.59
N GLU A 35 2.47 -1.54 -6.00
CA GLU A 35 3.08 -2.83 -6.36
C GLU A 35 4.05 -2.74 -7.56
N CYS A 36 4.11 -1.60 -8.26
CA CYS A 36 4.91 -1.46 -9.48
C CYS A 36 5.51 -0.05 -9.60
N ASP A 37 6.78 0.12 -9.25
CA ASP A 37 7.58 1.31 -9.60
C ASP A 37 8.10 1.26 -11.05
N THR A 38 7.82 0.17 -11.76
CA THR A 38 8.15 -0.05 -13.17
C THR A 38 6.90 -0.27 -14.00
N CYS A 39 6.78 0.41 -15.14
CA CYS A 39 5.67 0.19 -16.05
C CYS A 39 5.78 -1.21 -16.69
N ALA A 40 4.80 -2.10 -16.49
CA ALA A 40 4.87 -3.48 -17.01
C ALA A 40 4.89 -3.58 -18.55
N ILE A 41 4.51 -2.51 -19.26
CA ILE A 41 4.46 -2.45 -20.73
C ILE A 41 5.83 -2.12 -21.33
N CYS A 42 6.51 -1.08 -20.82
CA CYS A 42 7.80 -0.64 -21.35
C CYS A 42 9.00 -1.09 -20.50
N ARG A 43 8.76 -1.62 -19.30
CA ARG A 43 9.75 -2.04 -18.30
C ARG A 43 10.73 -0.96 -17.86
N VAL A 44 10.34 0.30 -18.02
CA VAL A 44 11.07 1.48 -17.51
C VAL A 44 10.42 1.94 -16.20
N HIS A 45 11.19 2.61 -15.34
CA HIS A 45 10.66 3.22 -14.13
C HIS A 45 9.57 4.25 -14.44
N LEU A 46 8.51 4.27 -13.63
CA LEU A 46 7.38 5.20 -13.82
C LEU A 46 7.78 6.68 -13.70
N MET A 47 8.85 6.97 -12.94
CA MET A 47 9.41 8.32 -12.78
C MET A 47 10.24 8.77 -13.99
N GLU A 48 10.64 7.86 -14.86
CA GLU A 48 11.42 8.14 -16.07
C GLU A 48 10.50 8.16 -17.31
N ALA A 49 10.97 8.77 -18.39
CA ALA A 49 10.25 8.72 -19.66
C ALA A 49 10.24 7.29 -20.23
N CYS A 50 9.10 6.86 -20.78
CA CYS A 50 9.01 5.58 -21.48
C CYS A 50 10.01 5.52 -22.66
N LEU A 51 10.49 4.33 -23.02
CA LEU A 51 11.52 4.13 -24.06
C LEU A 51 11.20 4.87 -25.37
N ARG A 52 9.92 4.94 -25.76
CA ARG A 52 9.46 5.68 -26.95
C ARG A 52 9.63 7.19 -26.80
N CYS A 53 9.20 7.76 -25.68
CA CYS A 53 9.35 9.19 -25.40
C CYS A 53 10.81 9.60 -25.24
N GLN A 54 11.67 8.68 -24.79
CA GLN A 54 13.12 8.88 -24.74
C GLN A 54 13.71 8.96 -26.16
N SER A 55 13.31 8.07 -27.07
CA SER A 55 13.73 8.08 -28.48
C SER A 55 13.30 9.35 -29.21
N ASP A 56 12.05 9.79 -29.00
CA ASP A 56 11.47 10.93 -29.70
C ASP A 56 11.85 12.29 -29.07
N SER A 57 12.73 12.31 -28.05
CA SER A 57 13.08 13.50 -27.26
C SER A 57 11.89 14.23 -26.62
N LYS A 58 10.75 13.54 -26.47
CA LYS A 58 9.50 14.01 -25.84
C LYS A 58 9.35 13.52 -24.40
N ALA A 59 10.47 13.46 -23.68
CA ALA A 59 10.49 13.00 -22.30
C ALA A 59 9.60 13.84 -21.37
N GLN A 60 9.37 15.11 -21.69
CA GLN A 60 8.56 16.05 -20.91
C GLN A 60 7.05 15.79 -20.94
N GLU A 61 6.56 14.98 -21.89
CA GLU A 61 5.13 14.69 -22.11
C GLU A 61 4.72 13.30 -21.58
N CYS A 62 5.63 12.60 -20.89
CA CYS A 62 5.38 11.25 -20.38
C CYS A 62 4.76 11.31 -18.98
N PHE A 63 3.43 11.25 -18.92
CA PHE A 63 2.66 11.23 -17.67
C PHE A 63 2.42 9.80 -17.17
N VAL A 64 2.14 9.68 -15.86
CA VAL A 64 1.70 8.45 -15.21
C VAL A 64 0.17 8.42 -15.14
N VAL A 65 -0.41 7.25 -15.40
CA VAL A 65 -1.85 6.98 -15.29
C VAL A 65 -2.08 5.87 -14.28
N TRP A 66 -3.12 6.03 -13.47
CA TRP A 66 -3.59 4.99 -12.55
C TRP A 66 -4.98 4.54 -12.98
N GLY A 67 -5.16 3.22 -13.03
CA GLY A 67 -6.48 2.63 -13.25
C GLY A 67 -7.26 2.47 -11.96
N ASP A 68 -8.57 2.24 -12.06
CA ASP A 68 -9.44 1.90 -10.91
C ASP A 68 -8.98 0.63 -10.18
N CYS A 69 -8.20 -0.22 -10.86
CA CYS A 69 -7.52 -1.38 -10.28
C CYS A 69 -6.25 -1.03 -9.50
N ASN A 70 -5.99 0.26 -9.22
CA ASN A 70 -4.79 0.81 -8.58
C ASN A 70 -3.44 0.52 -9.26
N HIS A 71 -3.43 -0.16 -10.42
CA HIS A 71 -2.21 -0.33 -11.22
C HIS A 71 -1.83 0.94 -11.97
N CYS A 72 -0.53 1.20 -12.07
CA CYS A 72 0.03 2.38 -12.69
C CYS A 72 0.89 2.04 -13.91
N PHE A 73 0.79 2.89 -14.94
CA PHE A 73 1.52 2.77 -16.19
C PHE A 73 1.85 4.15 -16.74
N HIS A 74 2.74 4.25 -17.71
CA HIS A 74 2.86 5.49 -18.49
C HIS A 74 1.65 5.68 -19.40
N LEU A 75 1.18 6.92 -19.54
CA LEU A 75 0.09 7.29 -20.44
C LEU A 75 0.40 6.86 -21.89
N CYS A 76 1.63 7.09 -22.36
CA CYS A 76 2.10 6.67 -23.69
C CYS A 76 1.90 5.17 -23.93
N CYS A 77 2.26 4.35 -22.94
CA CYS A 77 2.21 2.90 -23.02
C CYS A 77 0.77 2.39 -22.95
N MET A 78 0.00 2.89 -21.99
CA MET A 78 -1.39 2.47 -21.81
C MET A 78 -2.28 2.89 -22.98
N SER A 79 -2.06 4.08 -23.55
CA SER A 79 -2.83 4.57 -24.71
C SER A 79 -2.66 3.71 -25.96
N LEU A 80 -1.49 3.08 -26.12
CA LEU A 80 -1.24 2.12 -27.19
C LEU A 80 -1.84 0.75 -26.87
N TRP A 81 -1.77 0.33 -25.60
CA TRP A 81 -2.29 -0.95 -25.15
C TRP A 81 -3.81 -1.04 -25.29
N VAL A 82 -4.54 -0.02 -24.81
CA VAL A 82 -6.01 0.05 -24.85
C VAL A 82 -6.57 -0.04 -26.27
N LYS A 83 -5.82 0.42 -27.29
CA LYS A 83 -6.22 0.29 -28.71
C LYS A 83 -6.32 -1.15 -29.18
N GLN A 84 -5.55 -2.06 -28.59
CA GLN A 84 -5.56 -3.49 -28.94
C GLN A 84 -6.41 -4.28 -27.94
N ASN A 85 -6.26 -4.00 -26.64
CA ASN A 85 -6.97 -4.70 -25.56
C ASN A 85 -7.34 -3.70 -24.46
N ASN A 86 -8.64 -3.47 -24.25
CA ASN A 86 -9.13 -2.57 -23.18
C ASN A 86 -9.12 -3.24 -21.79
N ARG A 87 -8.01 -3.89 -21.43
CA ARG A 87 -7.85 -4.61 -20.16
C ARG A 87 -6.52 -4.28 -19.51
N CYS A 88 -6.48 -4.24 -18.18
CA CYS A 88 -5.26 -4.05 -17.42
C CYS A 88 -4.27 -5.21 -17.68
N PRO A 89 -2.99 -4.95 -18.02
CA PRO A 89 -1.97 -5.98 -18.21
C PRO A 89 -1.71 -6.88 -17.00
N LEU A 90 -1.95 -6.38 -15.77
CA LEU A 90 -1.64 -7.07 -14.52
C LEU A 90 -2.83 -7.91 -14.02
N CYS A 91 -4.01 -7.30 -13.91
CA CYS A 91 -5.20 -7.97 -13.35
C CYS A 91 -6.26 -8.39 -14.38
N GLN A 92 -6.08 -8.06 -15.67
CA GLN A 92 -7.01 -8.38 -16.77
C GLN A 92 -8.44 -7.82 -16.64
N ALA A 93 -8.70 -6.98 -15.63
CA ALA A 93 -9.93 -6.22 -15.48
C ALA A 93 -10.07 -5.16 -16.57
N GLU A 94 -11.29 -4.71 -16.83
CA GLU A 94 -11.54 -3.61 -17.75
C GLU A 94 -10.78 -2.35 -17.34
N TRP A 95 -10.13 -1.70 -18.32
CA TRP A 95 -9.30 -0.54 -18.03
C TRP A 95 -10.14 0.75 -17.99
N ASN A 96 -10.22 1.34 -16.80
CA ASN A 96 -10.81 2.66 -16.56
C ASN A 96 -9.80 3.55 -15.83
N ILE A 97 -9.70 4.82 -16.26
CA ILE A 97 -8.72 5.78 -15.73
C ILE A 97 -9.28 6.42 -14.47
N GLN A 98 -8.60 6.24 -13.34
CA GLN A 98 -8.95 6.88 -12.08
C GLN A 98 -8.33 8.28 -11.96
N ARG A 99 -7.03 8.39 -12.27
CA ARG A 99 -6.25 9.64 -12.14
C ARG A 99 -5.05 9.66 -13.08
N ILE A 100 -4.61 10.86 -13.42
CA ILE A 100 -3.43 11.15 -14.25
C ILE A 100 -2.53 12.12 -13.46
N GLY A 101 -1.23 11.90 -13.50
CA GLY A 101 -0.25 12.61 -12.70
C GLY A 101 1.09 12.69 -13.43
N LYS A 102 1.89 13.68 -13.06
CA LYS A 102 3.23 13.88 -13.60
C LYS A 102 4.25 13.31 -12.64
#